data_AF-A0A9E5TD59-F1
#
_entry.id   AF-A0A9E5TD59-F1
#
_cell.length_a   1.000
_cell.length_b   1.000
_cell.length_c   1.000
_cell.angle_alpha   90.00
_cell.angle_beta   90.00
_cell.angle_gamma   90.00
#
_symmetry.space_group_name_H-M   'P 1'
#
loop_
_entity.id
_entity.type
_entity.pdbx_description
1 polymer ?
#
loop_
_entity_poly.entity_id
_entity_poly.type
_entity_poly.pdbx_seq_one_letter_code
_entity_poly.pdbx_strand_id
1 'polypeptide(L)' 'MSTGTLPSQVAGERFIGRVEWFSERRGYGFIDWQEDKDVFVHRSAILSQERKILQEGQRVEFGIRRTPRGP' A
#
# COMPACT_ATOMS: atom_id res chain seq x y z
N MET A 1 -18.51 -17.94 -29.89
CA MET A 1 -17.47 -16.92 -30.09
C MET A 1 -17.62 -15.85 -29.03
N SER A 2 -16.50 -15.36 -28.51
CA SER A 2 -16.32 -14.17 -27.65
C SER A 2 -16.70 -14.26 -26.17
N THR A 3 -15.73 -14.75 -25.41
CA THR A 3 -15.52 -14.53 -23.98
C THR A 3 -15.32 -13.04 -23.70
N GLY A 4 -16.12 -12.47 -22.81
CA GLY A 4 -15.94 -11.11 -22.29
C GLY A 4 -15.90 -11.13 -20.77
N THR A 5 -14.92 -11.84 -20.20
CA THR A 5 -14.64 -11.75 -18.76
C THR A 5 -14.14 -10.35 -18.47
N LEU A 6 -14.99 -9.53 -17.85
CA LEU A 6 -14.58 -8.27 -17.21
C LEU A 6 -13.40 -8.61 -16.27
N PRO A 7 -12.29 -7.86 -16.28
CA PRO A 7 -11.26 -8.02 -15.28
C PRO A 7 -11.92 -7.73 -13.93
N SER A 8 -12.21 -8.81 -13.19
CA SER A 8 -12.66 -8.74 -11.81
C SER A 8 -11.63 -7.92 -11.08
N GLN A 9 -12.00 -6.67 -10.81
CA GLN A 9 -11.42 -5.74 -9.86
C GLN A 9 -10.34 -6.41 -9.01
N VAL A 10 -9.08 -6.16 -9.39
CA VAL A 10 -7.84 -6.77 -8.86
C VAL A 10 -7.97 -6.95 -7.35
N ALA A 11 -8.36 -8.16 -6.97
CA ALA A 11 -8.71 -8.51 -5.61
C ALA A 11 -7.42 -8.84 -4.88
N GLY A 12 -6.84 -7.82 -4.24
CA GLY A 12 -5.94 -8.03 -3.11
C GLY A 12 -4.57 -8.60 -3.46
N GLU A 13 -3.88 -8.03 -4.44
CA GLU A 13 -2.44 -8.24 -4.52
C GLU A 13 -1.80 -7.64 -3.27
N ARG A 14 -1.27 -8.52 -2.42
CA ARG A 14 -0.51 -8.18 -1.22
C ARG A 14 0.95 -8.14 -1.61
N PHE A 15 1.56 -6.98 -1.40
CA PHE A 15 2.94 -6.71 -1.67
C PHE A 15 3.70 -6.61 -0.35
N ILE A 16 4.98 -6.96 -0.40
CA ILE A 16 5.89 -6.84 0.73
C ILE A 16 6.90 -5.76 0.36
N GLY A 17 7.00 -4.75 1.21
CA GLY A 17 7.96 -3.67 1.05
C GLY A 17 8.60 -3.29 2.37
N ARG A 18 9.43 -2.25 2.33
CA ARG A 18 10.07 -1.66 3.50
C ARG A 18 9.59 -0.24 3.63
N VAL A 19 9.26 0.16 4.85
CA VAL A 19 8.90 1.55 5.14
C VAL A 19 10.13 2.40 4.87
N GLU A 20 10.04 3.31 3.90
CA GLU A 20 11.12 4.24 3.62
C GLU A 20 11.17 5.30 4.70
N TRP A 21 10.01 5.88 5.04
CA TRP A 21 9.87 6.79 6.16
C TRP A 21 8.40 6.91 6.55
N PHE A 22 8.15 7.16 7.83
CA PHE A 22 6.80 7.40 8.32
C PHE A 22 6.82 8.49 9.39
N SER A 23 5.98 9.50 9.21
CA SER A 23 5.83 10.57 10.18
C SER A 23 4.57 10.37 10.99
N GLU A 24 4.71 9.90 12.23
CA GLU A 24 3.59 9.76 13.18
C GLU A 24 2.88 11.10 13.41
N ARG A 25 3.65 12.18 13.47
CA ARG A 25 3.16 13.54 13.69
C ARG A 25 2.25 14.00 12.55
N ARG A 26 2.63 13.69 11.30
CA ARG A 26 1.83 14.04 10.11
C ARG A 26 0.76 13.00 9.80
N GLY A 27 0.95 11.76 10.28
CA GLY A 27 0.03 10.65 10.09
C GLY A 27 0.15 9.95 8.72
N TYR A 28 1.27 10.10 8.02
CA TYR A 28 1.49 9.46 6.73
C TYR A 28 2.98 9.17 6.49
N GLY A 29 3.26 8.33 5.49
CA GLY A 29 4.61 7.96 5.08
C GLY A 29 4.63 7.30 3.71
N PHE A 30 5.79 6.73 3.39
CA PHE A 30 6.03 6.02 2.14
C PHE A 30 6.67 4.67 2.43
N ILE A 31 6.35 3.72 1.56
CA ILE A 31 6.87 2.36 1.58
C ILE A 31 7.58 2.14 0.25
N ASP A 32 8.86 1.84 0.34
CA ASP A 32 9.68 1.40 -0.78
C ASP A 32 9.39 -0.09 -1.08
N TRP A 33 9.22 -0.41 -2.36
CA TRP A 33 9.04 -1.78 -2.83
C TRP A 33 9.69 -1.93 -4.20
N GLN A 34 10.01 -3.18 -4.56
CA GLN A 34 10.87 -3.51 -5.70
C GLN A 34 10.35 -3.07 -7.09
N GLU A 35 9.11 -2.60 -7.22
CA GLU A 35 8.52 -2.17 -8.50
C GLU A 35 8.73 -0.67 -8.81
N ASP A 36 9.79 -0.06 -8.24
CA ASP A 36 10.27 1.30 -8.56
C ASP A 36 9.22 2.42 -8.33
N LYS A 37 8.27 2.19 -7.42
CA LYS A 37 7.19 3.15 -7.13
C LYS A 37 6.98 3.31 -5.63
N ASP A 38 7.18 4.51 -5.12
CA ASP A 38 6.89 4.79 -3.72
C ASP A 38 5.41 4.60 -3.43
N VAL A 39 5.10 3.76 -2.43
CA VAL A 39 3.73 3.49 -2.03
C VAL A 39 3.38 4.43 -0.89
N PHE A 40 2.50 5.38 -1.18
CA PHE A 40 1.96 6.28 -0.16
C PHE A 40 1.07 5.51 0.83
N VAL A 41 1.34 5.69 2.12
CA VAL A 41 0.56 5.10 3.20
C VAL A 41 0.06 6.19 4.17
N HIS A 42 -1.23 6.14 4.48
CA HIS A 42 -1.84 7.01 5.50
C HIS A 42 -2.15 6.18 6.76
N ARG A 43 -2.04 6.78 7.95
CA ARG A 43 -2.32 6.12 9.23
C ARG A 43 -3.72 5.49 9.31
N SER A 44 -4.68 6.00 8.53
CA SER A 44 -6.03 5.43 8.46
C SER A 44 -6.06 4.05 7.81
N ALA A 45 -5.10 3.73 6.94
CA ALA A 45 -5.00 2.43 6.29
C ALA A 45 -4.26 1.38 7.14
N ILE A 46 -3.64 1.79 8.26
CA ILE A 46 -2.92 0.89 9.16
C ILE A 46 -3.94 0.17 10.05
N LEU A 47 -4.06 -1.15 9.87
CA LEU A 47 -4.97 -2.03 10.61
C LEU A 47 -4.47 -2.44 12.01
N SER A 48 -3.34 -1.89 12.45
CA SER A 48 -2.76 -2.17 13.77
C SER A 48 -3.63 -1.59 14.89
N GLN A 49 -4.08 -2.45 15.81
CA GLN A 49 -5.02 -2.12 16.89
C GLN A 49 -4.36 -1.36 18.05
N GLU A 50 -3.06 -1.57 18.29
CA GLU A 50 -2.38 -1.00 19.46
C GLU A 50 -1.48 0.19 19.12
N ARG A 51 -0.85 0.22 17.94
CA ARG A 51 -0.01 1.35 17.48
C ARG A 51 -0.02 1.47 15.96
N LYS A 52 -0.54 2.59 15.45
CA LYS A 52 -0.58 2.94 14.00
C LYS A 52 0.73 3.59 13.54
N ILE A 53 1.84 2.95 13.90
CA ILE A 53 3.19 3.48 13.70
C ILE A 53 3.94 2.49 12.82
N LEU A 54 4.61 3.01 11.80
CA LEU A 54 5.53 2.26 10.96
C LEU A 54 6.95 2.75 11.26
N GLN A 55 7.88 1.83 11.50
CA GLN A 55 9.28 2.19 11.70
C GLN A 55 10.01 2.20 10.35
N GLU A 56 10.91 3.15 10.13
CA GLU A 56 11.80 3.16 8.97
C GLU A 56 12.56 1.83 8.85
N GLY A 57 12.67 1.30 7.63
CA GLY A 57 13.26 0.00 7.33
C GLY A 57 12.42 -1.21 7.72
N GLN A 58 11.28 -1.02 8.40
CA GLN A 58 10.40 -2.11 8.81
C GLN A 58 9.79 -2.80 7.59
N ARG A 59 9.86 -4.13 7.55
CA ARG A 59 9.16 -4.93 6.55
C ARG A 59 7.66 -4.94 6.85
N VAL A 60 6.87 -4.58 5.85
CA VAL A 60 5.40 -4.47 5.96
C VAL A 60 4.73 -5.16 4.77
N GLU A 61 3.56 -5.74 5.02
CA GLU A 61 2.67 -6.27 3.98
C GLU A 61 1.55 -5.25 3.73
N PHE A 62 1.31 -4.89 2.48
CA PHE A 62 0.30 -3.91 2.09
C PHE A 62 -0.37 -4.30 0.78
N GLY A 63 -1.60 -3.83 0.55
CA GLY A 63 -2.29 -4.01 -0.71
C GLY A 63 -2.35 -2.71 -1.51
N ILE A 64 -1.92 -2.71 -2.77
CA ILE A 64 -2.07 -1.55 -3.65
C ILE A 64 -3.47 -1.57 -4.26
N ARG A 65 -4.29 -0.58 -3.92
CA ARG A 65 -5.54 -0.33 -4.64
C ARG A 65 -5.27 0.60 -5.82
N ARG A 66 -5.10 0.03 -7.02
CA ARG A 66 -5.12 0.80 -8.27
C ARG A 66 -6.56 1.21 -8.57
N THR A 67 -6.94 2.44 -8.21
CA THR A 67 -8.22 3.00 -8.65
C THR A 67 -8.07 3.51 -10.10
N PRO A 68 -9.12 3.43 -10.94
CA PRO A 68 -9.07 3.89 -12.33
C PRO A 68 -8.97 5.43 -12.49
N ARG A 69 -8.83 6.18 -11.39
CA ARG A 69 -8.44 7.59 -11.48
C ARG A 69 -6.92 7.62 -11.44
N GLY A 70 -6.36 7.90 -12.61
CA GLY A 70 -4.93 8.01 -12.88
C GLY A 70 -4.22 9.08 -12.03
N PRO A 71 -2.93 9.28 -12.31
CA PRO A 71 -1.92 9.84 -11.40
C PRO A 71 -2.27 11.19 -10.77
#